data_AF-A0A7R9DWM3-F1
#
_entry.id   AF-A0A7R9DWM3-F1
#
_cell.length_a   1.000
_cell.length_b   1.000
_cell.length_c   1.000
_cell.angle_alpha   90.00
_cell.angle_beta   90.00
_cell.angle_gamma   90.00
#
_symmetry.space_group_name_H-M   'P 1'
#
loop_
_entity.id
_entity.type
_entity.pdbx_description
1 polymer ?
#
loop_
_entity_poly.entity_id
_entity_poly.type
_entity_poly.pdbx_seq_one_letter_code
_entity_poly.pdbx_strand_id
1 'polypeptide(L)'
;MAGGITCRGKPEEGQLAASVLSIVQWLLSCLLHAIKNVSELRTDNMELTAMLDKPPTILNEMLKCDFMVAMLCLAKNECVDVYLDVVKKCQELETLLAQNLTLQTTLSVGDSLRYIIEPNLVWRTA
;
A
#
# COMPACT_ATOMS: atom_id res chain seq x y z
N MET A 1 20.67 -28.16 22.76
CA MET A 1 20.80 -26.86 22.07
C MET A 1 19.39 -26.31 21.91
N ALA A 2 19.03 -25.26 22.65
CA ALA A 2 17.74 -24.61 22.45
C ALA A 2 17.77 -23.93 21.09
N GLY A 3 17.00 -24.42 20.13
CA GLY A 3 16.78 -23.71 18.87
C GLY A 3 16.31 -22.30 19.19
N GLY A 4 16.99 -21.30 18.62
CA GLY A 4 16.79 -19.91 19.01
C GLY A 4 15.32 -19.49 18.97
N ILE A 5 14.90 -18.71 19.97
CA ILE A 5 13.56 -18.13 20.12
C ILE A 5 13.31 -17.07 19.02
N THR A 6 14.35 -16.66 18.30
CA THR A 6 14.28 -15.69 17.21
C THR A 6 14.09 -16.36 15.85
N CYS A 7 13.58 -15.61 14.87
CA CYS A 7 13.48 -16.04 13.48
C CYS A 7 14.78 -15.81 12.68
N ARG A 8 15.83 -15.24 13.28
CA ARG A 8 17.08 -14.91 12.59
C ARG A 8 17.74 -16.14 11.96
N GLY A 9 18.05 -16.09 10.68
CA GLY A 9 18.62 -17.17 9.88
C GLY A 9 17.65 -18.27 9.48
N LYS A 10 16.34 -18.09 9.72
CA LYS A 10 15.30 -19.07 9.38
C LYS A 10 14.42 -18.59 8.21
N PRO A 11 13.69 -19.47 7.51
CA PRO A 11 12.80 -19.09 6.42
C PRO A 11 11.70 -18.08 6.80
N GLU A 12 11.34 -18.01 8.09
CA GLU A 12 10.37 -17.05 8.61
C GLU A 12 10.95 -15.63 8.77
N GLU A 13 12.28 -15.46 8.68
CA GLU A 13 12.93 -14.15 8.64
C GLU A 13 12.45 -13.39 7.40
N GLY A 14 11.90 -12.18 7.61
CA GLY A 14 11.34 -11.36 6.53
C GLY A 14 9.91 -11.71 6.09
N GLN A 15 9.33 -12.84 6.55
CA GLN A 15 7.97 -13.24 6.15
C GLN A 15 6.91 -12.20 6.53
N LEU A 16 7.09 -11.55 7.69
CA LEU A 16 6.18 -10.49 8.12
C LEU A 16 6.29 -9.24 7.22
N ALA A 17 7.50 -8.81 6.89
CA ALA A 17 7.74 -7.68 5.99
C ALA A 17 7.14 -7.95 4.60
N ALA A 18 7.36 -9.15 4.05
CA ALA A 18 6.76 -9.61 2.80
C ALA A 18 5.22 -9.61 2.85
N SER A 19 4.65 -10.05 3.97
CA SER A 19 3.18 -10.09 4.15
C SER A 19 2.59 -8.69 4.22
N VAL A 20 3.23 -7.76 4.95
CA VAL A 20 2.80 -6.36 5.02
C VAL A 20 2.85 -5.71 3.63
N LEU A 21 3.93 -5.93 2.87
CA LEU A 21 4.06 -5.43 1.51
C LEU A 21 2.99 -6.02 0.57
N SER A 22 2.68 -7.31 0.72
CA SER A 22 1.63 -7.98 -0.08
C SER A 22 0.24 -7.43 0.22
N ILE A 23 -0.05 -7.06 1.48
CA ILE A 23 -1.31 -6.38 1.84
C ILE A 23 -1.40 -5.02 1.15
N VAL A 24 -0.31 -4.23 1.17
CA VAL A 24 -0.26 -2.94 0.45
C VAL A 24 -0.50 -3.14 -1.06
N GLN A 25 0.18 -4.12 -1.67
CA GLN A 25 0.00 -4.44 -3.08
C GLN A 25 -1.45 -4.82 -3.41
N TRP A 26 -2.09 -5.60 -2.54
CA TRP A 26 -3.49 -6.00 -2.72
C TRP A 26 -4.44 -4.81 -2.62
N LEU A 27 -4.29 -3.95 -1.61
CA LEU A 27 -5.10 -2.73 -1.44
C LEU A 27 -4.98 -1.78 -2.65
N LEU A 28 -3.76 -1.58 -3.16
CA LEU A 28 -3.53 -0.80 -4.38
C LEU A 28 -4.19 -1.43 -5.61
N SER A 29 -4.22 -2.76 -5.68
CA SER A 29 -4.88 -3.48 -6.78
C SER A 29 -6.40 -3.36 -6.72
N CYS A 30 -6.99 -3.40 -5.52
CA CYS A 30 -8.42 -3.13 -5.32
C CYS A 30 -8.77 -1.71 -5.78
N LEU A 31 -7.98 -0.72 -5.37
CA LEU A 31 -8.20 0.68 -5.76
C LEU A 31 -8.07 0.87 -7.28
N LEU A 32 -7.02 0.29 -7.88
CA LEU A 32 -6.79 0.35 -9.33
C LEU A 32 -7.94 -0.27 -10.12
N HIS A 33 -8.44 -1.42 -9.65
CA HIS A 33 -9.60 -2.08 -10.25
C HIS A 33 -10.84 -1.19 -10.18
N ALA A 34 -11.11 -0.58 -9.03
CA ALA A 34 -12.27 0.29 -8.87
C ALA A 34 -12.20 1.53 -9.78
N ILE A 35 -11.01 2.16 -9.90
CA ILE A 35 -10.81 3.32 -10.77
C ILE A 35 -10.96 2.95 -12.25
N LYS A 36 -10.40 1.82 -12.69
CA LYS A 36 -10.50 1.39 -14.10
C LYS A 36 -11.93 1.05 -14.52
N ASN A 37 -12.77 0.64 -13.58
CA ASN A 37 -14.17 0.31 -13.83
C ASN A 37 -15.12 1.44 -13.38
N VAL A 38 -14.62 2.67 -13.18
CA VAL A 38 -15.43 3.81 -12.73
C VAL A 38 -16.56 4.19 -13.69
N SER A 39 -16.48 3.83 -14.98
CA SER A 39 -17.61 4.02 -15.90
C SER A 39 -18.84 3.18 -15.52
N GLU A 40 -18.63 2.05 -14.83
CA GLU A 40 -19.69 1.17 -14.31
C GLU A 40 -20.27 1.67 -12.98
N LEU A 41 -19.64 2.66 -12.32
CA LEU A 41 -20.14 3.30 -11.10
C LEU A 41 -21.38 4.19 -11.33
N ARG A 42 -21.75 4.47 -12.58
CA ARG A 42 -22.99 5.24 -12.90
C ARG A 42 -24.27 4.46 -12.59
N THR A 43 -24.16 3.15 -12.38
CA THR A 43 -25.18 2.32 -11.72
C THR A 43 -24.83 2.23 -10.24
N ASP A 44 -25.78 2.47 -9.32
CA ASP A 44 -25.67 2.49 -7.84
C ASP A 44 -24.98 1.24 -7.21
N ASN A 45 -23.72 0.98 -7.58
CA ASN A 45 -22.97 -0.19 -7.18
C ASN A 45 -22.22 0.13 -5.88
N MET A 46 -22.91 -0.10 -4.77
CA MET A 46 -22.41 0.13 -3.41
C MET A 46 -21.09 -0.60 -3.13
N GLU A 47 -20.85 -1.76 -3.76
CA GLU A 47 -19.62 -2.54 -3.59
C GLU A 47 -18.43 -1.85 -4.25
N LEU A 48 -18.60 -1.35 -5.48
CA LEU A 48 -17.55 -0.65 -6.22
C LEU A 48 -17.21 0.70 -5.57
N THR A 49 -18.21 1.40 -5.02
CA THR A 49 -18.00 2.61 -4.19
C THR A 49 -17.20 2.29 -2.93
N ALA A 50 -17.48 1.17 -2.26
CA ALA A 50 -16.71 0.74 -1.09
C ALA A 50 -15.25 0.40 -1.45
N MET A 51 -14.99 -0.11 -2.67
CA MET A 51 -13.63 -0.36 -3.16
C MET A 51 -12.86 0.91 -3.53
N LEU A 52 -13.54 2.03 -3.76
CA LEU A 52 -12.90 3.34 -3.89
C LEU A 52 -12.49 3.89 -2.52
N ASP A 53 -13.31 3.73 -1.48
CA ASP A 53 -13.09 4.39 -0.18
C ASP A 53 -12.25 3.57 0.82
N LYS A 54 -12.50 2.26 0.93
CA LYS A 54 -11.87 1.42 1.97
C LYS A 54 -10.36 1.24 1.77
N PRO A 55 -9.83 0.96 0.56
CA PRO A 55 -8.39 0.74 0.42
C PRO A 55 -7.53 1.95 0.78
N PRO A 56 -7.83 3.19 0.32
CA PRO A 56 -7.12 4.38 0.79
C PRO A 56 -7.19 4.55 2.31
N THR A 57 -8.36 4.33 2.91
CA THR A 57 -8.56 4.44 4.36
C THR A 57 -7.66 3.46 5.12
N ILE A 58 -7.65 2.18 4.72
CA ILE A 58 -6.81 1.16 5.35
C ILE A 58 -5.32 1.46 5.15
N LEU A 59 -4.92 1.88 3.94
CA LEU A 59 -3.53 2.28 3.67
C LEU A 59 -3.11 3.44 4.58
N ASN A 60 -3.95 4.46 4.74
CA ASN A 60 -3.67 5.59 5.62
C ASN A 60 -3.48 5.14 7.07
N GLU A 61 -4.33 4.25 7.59
CA GLU A 61 -4.20 3.72 8.95
C GLU A 61 -2.94 2.85 9.12
N MET A 62 -2.60 2.03 8.11
CA MET A 62 -1.34 1.28 8.11
C MET A 62 -0.13 2.23 8.21
N LEU A 63 -0.11 3.31 7.42
CA LEU A 63 0.99 4.27 7.40
C LEU A 63 1.05 5.14 8.66
N LYS A 64 -0.03 5.24 9.45
CA LYS A 64 0.00 5.84 10.79
C LYS A 64 0.71 4.97 11.83
N CYS A 65 0.87 3.66 11.57
CA CYS A 65 1.51 2.74 12.49
C CYS A 65 3.01 2.59 12.21
N ASP A 66 3.88 3.02 13.14
CA ASP A 66 5.34 2.97 12.98
C ASP A 66 5.86 1.55 12.73
N PHE A 67 5.22 0.55 13.35
CA PHE A 67 5.57 -0.85 13.13
C PHE A 67 5.35 -1.26 11.67
N MET A 68 4.21 -0.88 11.08
CA MET A 68 3.90 -1.19 9.69
C MET A 68 4.83 -0.45 8.73
N VAL A 69 5.16 0.81 9.03
CA VAL A 69 6.17 1.58 8.29
C VAL A 69 7.53 0.91 8.34
N ALA A 70 7.98 0.47 9.53
CA ALA A 70 9.24 -0.25 9.67
C ALA A 70 9.25 -1.55 8.86
N MET A 71 8.14 -2.30 8.84
CA MET A 71 8.00 -3.49 8.00
C MET A 71 8.09 -3.18 6.50
N LEU A 72 7.51 -2.05 6.04
CA LEU A 72 7.65 -1.61 4.65
C LEU A 72 9.10 -1.21 4.31
N CYS A 73 9.80 -0.54 5.23
CA CYS A 73 11.22 -0.21 5.07
C CYS A 73 12.09 -1.48 4.97
N LEU A 74 11.78 -2.52 5.75
CA LEU A 74 12.46 -3.81 5.67
C LEU A 74 12.16 -4.51 4.34
N ALA A 75 10.88 -4.57 3.96
CA ALA A 75 10.43 -5.20 2.72
C ALA A 75 11.04 -4.55 1.47
N LYS A 76 11.33 -3.24 1.49
CA LYS A 76 12.05 -2.55 0.41
C LYS A 76 13.42 -3.18 0.11
N ASN A 77 14.11 -3.68 1.13
CA ASN A 77 15.44 -4.29 1.00
C ASN A 77 15.36 -5.81 0.82
N GLU A 78 14.38 -6.45 1.46
CA GLU A 78 14.27 -7.92 1.52
C GLU A 78 13.36 -8.52 0.44
N CYS A 79 12.46 -7.72 -0.14
CA CYS A 79 11.43 -8.14 -1.10
C CYS A 79 11.42 -7.23 -2.34
N VAL A 80 12.59 -6.97 -2.91
CA VAL A 80 12.82 -5.93 -3.93
C VAL A 80 11.87 -6.06 -5.14
N ASP A 81 11.68 -7.25 -5.67
CA ASP A 81 10.84 -7.46 -6.86
C ASP A 81 9.38 -7.05 -6.61
N VAL A 82 8.83 -7.51 -5.49
CA VAL A 82 7.46 -7.19 -5.07
C VAL A 82 7.35 -5.69 -4.77
N TYR A 83 8.38 -5.10 -4.16
CA TYR A 83 8.42 -3.67 -3.84
C TYR A 83 8.41 -2.82 -5.11
N LEU A 84 9.19 -3.19 -6.13
CA LEU A 84 9.21 -2.51 -7.42
C LEU A 84 7.84 -2.57 -8.11
N ASP A 85 7.13 -3.68 -8.01
CA ASP A 85 5.78 -3.79 -8.57
C ASP A 85 4.75 -2.94 -7.80
N VAL A 86 4.92 -2.81 -6.49
CA VAL A 86 4.14 -1.85 -5.68
C VAL A 86 4.42 -0.41 -6.12
N VAL A 87 5.69 -0.03 -6.31
CA VAL A 87 6.06 1.31 -6.79
C VAL A 87 5.44 1.61 -8.16
N LYS A 88 5.51 0.67 -9.10
CA LYS A 88 4.88 0.82 -10.42
C LYS A 88 3.36 1.03 -10.30
N LYS A 89 2.69 0.28 -9.43
CA LYS A 89 1.24 0.44 -9.17
C LYS A 89 0.92 1.80 -8.58
N CYS A 90 1.74 2.32 -7.66
CA CYS A 90 1.58 3.67 -7.12
C CYS A 90 1.66 4.73 -8.24
N GLN A 91 2.67 4.62 -9.13
CA GLN A 91 2.84 5.55 -10.25
C GLN A 91 1.69 5.46 -11.27
N GLU A 92 1.19 4.25 -11.55
CA GLU A 92 0.01 4.04 -12.39
C GLU A 92 -1.24 4.71 -11.78
N LEU A 93 -1.45 4.54 -10.48
CA LEU A 93 -2.54 5.20 -9.75
C LEU A 93 -2.43 6.72 -9.76
N GLU A 94 -1.24 7.28 -9.51
CA GLU A 94 -1.01 8.73 -9.59
C GLU A 94 -1.37 9.26 -10.98
N THR A 95 -0.99 8.53 -12.03
CA THR A 95 -1.29 8.89 -13.43
C THR A 95 -2.80 8.86 -13.70
N LEU A 96 -3.50 7.80 -13.28
CA LEU A 96 -4.96 7.67 -13.48
C LEU A 96 -5.77 8.70 -12.68
N LEU A 97 -5.32 9.02 -11.47
CA LEU A 97 -5.95 10.06 -10.63
C LEU A 97 -5.72 11.46 -11.21
N ALA A 98 -4.52 11.74 -11.73
CA ALA A 98 -4.25 13.01 -12.41
C ALA A 98 -5.12 13.21 -13.67
N GLN A 99 -5.48 12.12 -14.35
CA GLN A 99 -6.41 12.15 -15.49
C GLN A 99 -7.88 12.30 -15.08
N ASN A 100 -8.22 12.02 -13.82
CA ASN A 100 -9.58 12.06 -13.28
C ASN A 100 -9.64 12.94 -12.01
N LEU A 101 -9.56 14.26 -12.21
CA LEU A 101 -9.56 15.28 -11.15
C LEU A 101 -10.68 15.13 -10.11
N THR A 102 -11.85 14.62 -10.51
CA THR A 102 -12.99 14.37 -9.61
C THR A 102 -12.75 13.22 -8.62
N LEU A 103 -11.97 12.21 -9.03
CA LEU A 103 -11.58 11.09 -8.14
C LEU A 103 -10.40 11.48 -7.25
N GLN A 104 -9.51 12.33 -7.75
CA GLN A 104 -8.34 12.81 -7.02
C GLN A 104 -8.72 13.58 -5.75
N THR A 105 -9.76 14.42 -5.81
CA THR A 105 -10.25 15.19 -4.66
C THR A 105 -10.98 14.35 -3.61
N THR A 106 -11.54 13.20 -3.99
CA THR A 106 -12.30 12.33 -3.07
C THR A 106 -11.41 11.33 -2.34
N LEU A 107 -10.37 10.82 -2.98
CA LEU A 107 -9.64 9.64 -2.48
C LEU A 107 -8.47 9.98 -1.54
N SER A 108 -7.97 11.22 -1.55
CA SER A 108 -6.89 11.72 -0.67
C SER A 108 -5.74 10.72 -0.43
N VAL A 109 -5.33 9.98 -1.47
CA VAL A 109 -4.35 8.88 -1.38
C VAL A 109 -2.93 9.30 -1.77
N GLY A 110 -2.77 10.49 -2.35
CA GLY A 110 -1.50 10.93 -2.94
C GLY A 110 -0.31 10.93 -1.97
N ASP A 111 -0.51 11.41 -0.74
CA ASP A 111 0.54 11.42 0.28
C ASP A 111 0.94 10.01 0.69
N SER A 112 -0.03 9.09 0.75
CA SER A 112 0.21 7.68 1.07
C SER A 112 0.95 6.94 -0.04
N LEU A 113 0.64 7.22 -1.31
CA LEU A 113 1.39 6.66 -2.44
C LEU A 113 2.85 7.11 -2.41
N ARG A 114 3.10 8.40 -2.21
CA ARG A 114 4.46 8.95 -2.10
C ARG A 114 5.21 8.35 -0.92
N TYR A 115 4.55 8.20 0.22
CA TYR A 115 5.15 7.61 1.41
C TYR A 115 5.51 6.13 1.21
N ILE A 116 4.72 5.36 0.44
CA ILE A 116 5.04 3.97 0.11
C ILE A 116 6.26 3.88 -0.84
N ILE A 117 6.37 4.80 -1.80
CA ILE A 117 7.50 4.88 -2.74
C ILE A 117 8.79 5.32 -2.01
N GLU A 118 8.67 6.25 -1.06
CA GLU A 118 9.78 6.77 -0.29
C GLU A 118 9.47 6.71 1.21
N PRO A 119 9.51 5.51 1.82
CA PRO A 119 9.25 5.36 3.24
C PRO A 119 10.43 5.93 4.01
N ASN A 120 10.27 7.17 4.50
CA ASN A 120 11.28 7.88 5.26
C ASN A 120 11.00 7.68 6.77
N LEU A 121 11.91 7.00 7.47
CA LEU A 121 11.89 6.87 8.94
C LEU A 121 12.24 8.19 9.67
N VAL A 122 12.74 9.19 8.96
CA VAL A 122 13.39 10.38 9.54
C VAL A 122 12.39 11.39 10.13
N TRP A 123 11.09 11.31 9.81
CA TRP A 123 10.11 12.36 10.15
C TRP A 123 9.29 12.14 11.43
N ARG A 124 9.57 11.10 12.23
CA ARG A 124 8.81 10.80 13.46
C ARG A 124 9.62 10.88 14.76
N THR A 125 10.64 11.72 14.78
CA THR A 125 11.18 12.22 16.05
C THR A 125 10.41 13.47 16.45
N ALA A 126 9.31 13.28 17.18
CA ALA A 126 8.67 14.30 18.01
C ALA A 126 8.19 13.64 19.30
#